data_AF-F4L2K6-F1
#
_entry.id   AF-F4L2K6-F1
#
_cell.length_a   1.000
_cell.length_b   1.000
_cell.length_c   1.000
_cell.angle_alpha   90.00
_cell.angle_beta   90.00
_cell.angle_gamma   90.00
#
_symmetry.space_group_name_H-M   'P 1'
#
loop_
_entity.id
_entity.type
_entity.pdbx_description
1 polymer ?
#
loop_
_entity_poly.entity_id
_entity_poly.type
_entity_poly.pdbx_seq_one_letter_code
_entity_poly.pdbx_strand_id
1 'polypeptide(L)' 'MVNLEATKAKIIQKLQETDEVWIIRSIQKLLDIEDTEEALFWNAVALDNLAHAYSDDEPDYDVHMVKEPNVDYKV' A
#
# COMPACT_ATOMS: atom_id res chain seq x y z
N MET A 1 11.15 -28.25 -25.22
CA MET A 1 11.83 -27.07 -24.65
C MET A 1 10.77 -26.07 -24.25
N VAL A 2 10.72 -25.66 -22.99
CA VAL A 2 9.83 -24.58 -22.54
C VAL A 2 10.41 -23.27 -23.07
N ASN A 3 9.61 -22.51 -23.81
CA ASN A 3 10.02 -21.18 -24.28
C ASN A 3 9.90 -20.22 -23.09
N LEU A 4 11.04 -19.89 -22.51
CA LEU A 4 11.14 -19.10 -21.28
C LEU A 4 10.55 -17.70 -21.45
N GLU A 5 10.78 -17.07 -22.62
CA GLU A 5 10.30 -15.73 -22.94
C GLU A 5 8.77 -15.69 -23.09
N ALA A 6 8.20 -16.67 -23.79
CA ALA A 6 6.74 -16.78 -23.92
C ALA A 6 6.05 -17.03 -22.56
N THR A 7 6.75 -17.71 -21.64
CA THR A 7 6.24 -17.99 -20.30
C THR A 7 6.28 -16.75 -19.42
N LYS A 8 7.37 -15.97 -19.48
CA LYS A 8 7.47 -14.66 -18.80
C LYS A 8 6.37 -13.70 -19.25
N ALA A 9 6.15 -13.57 -20.57
CA ALA A 9 5.12 -12.69 -21.12
C ALA A 9 3.71 -13.02 -20.60
N LYS A 10 3.37 -14.31 -20.51
CA LYS A 10 2.07 -14.75 -19.94
C LYS A 10 1.90 -14.44 -18.46
N ILE A 11 2.97 -14.52 -17.67
CA ILE A 11 2.93 -14.19 -16.24
C ILE A 11 2.70 -12.69 -16.07
N ILE A 12 3.41 -11.86 -16.84
CA ILE A 12 3.25 -10.40 -16.83
C ILE A 12 1.83 -10.00 -17.25
N GLN A 13 1.27 -10.65 -18.27
CA GLN A 13 -0.10 -10.38 -18.70
C GLN A 13 -1.12 -10.69 -17.59
N LYS A 14 -1.03 -11.87 -16.95
CA LYS A 14 -1.93 -12.22 -15.84
C LYS A 14 -1.80 -11.30 -14.63
N LEU A 15 -0.60 -10.77 -14.41
CA LEU A 15 -0.33 -9.77 -13.39
C LEU A 15 -1.00 -8.43 -13.65
N GLN A 16 -1.14 -8.04 -14.92
CA GLN A 16 -1.85 -6.83 -15.31
C GLN A 16 -3.38 -7.01 -15.27
N GLU A 17 -3.87 -8.24 -15.27
CA GLU A 17 -5.28 -8.60 -15.20
C GLU A 17 -5.80 -8.78 -13.76
N THR A 18 -4.93 -8.67 -12.74
CA THR A 18 -5.32 -8.81 -11.32
C THR A 18 -5.31 -7.47 -10.60
N ASP A 19 -6.36 -7.19 -9.83
CA ASP A 19 -6.42 -6.02 -8.94
C ASP A 19 -5.73 -6.27 -7.59
N GLU A 20 -5.17 -7.47 -7.39
CA GLU A 20 -4.55 -7.87 -6.14
C GLU A 20 -3.10 -7.37 -6.06
N VAL A 21 -2.95 -6.14 -5.56
CA VAL A 21 -1.68 -5.44 -5.36
C VAL A 21 -0.61 -6.30 -4.65
N TRP A 22 -1.01 -7.18 -3.73
CA TRP A 22 -0.07 -8.06 -3.01
C TRP A 22 0.54 -9.16 -3.91
N ILE A 23 -0.22 -9.68 -4.88
CA ILE A 23 0.27 -10.66 -5.87
C ILE A 23 1.27 -9.99 -6.80
N ILE A 24 0.95 -8.77 -7.25
CA ILE A 24 1.81 -7.97 -8.14
C ILE A 24 3.16 -7.71 -7.48
N ARG A 25 3.15 -7.20 -6.24
CA ARG A 25 4.38 -6.95 -5.49
C ARG A 25 5.20 -8.21 -5.21
N SER A 26 4.54 -9.33 -4.91
CA SER A 26 5.23 -10.60 -4.65
C SER A 26 6.00 -11.10 -5.86
N ILE A 27 5.42 -10.96 -7.07
CA ILE A 27 6.07 -11.39 -8.31
C ILE A 27 7.14 -10.39 -8.76
N GLN A 28 6.92 -9.08 -8.61
CA GLN A 28 7.97 -8.07 -8.87
C GLN A 28 9.22 -8.33 -8.03
N LYS A 29 9.05 -8.65 -6.74
CA LYS A 29 10.13 -9.03 -5.83
C LYS A 29 10.83 -10.33 -6.24
N LEU A 30 10.09 -11.33 -6.74
CA LEU A 30 10.67 -12.58 -7.26
C LEU A 30 11.45 -12.37 -8.57
N LEU A 31 11.08 -11.38 -9.36
CA LEU A 31 11.70 -11.04 -10.64
C LEU A 31 12.82 -10.02 -10.52
N ASP A 32 13.16 -9.59 -9.29
CA ASP A 32 14.17 -8.56 -9.01
C ASP A 32 13.93 -7.27 -9.82
N ILE A 33 12.64 -6.94 -10.02
CA ILE A 33 12.25 -5.70 -10.67
C ILE A 33 12.46 -4.59 -9.64
N GLU A 34 13.42 -3.70 -9.90
CA GLU A 34 13.65 -2.52 -9.07
C GLU A 34 12.39 -1.64 -9.05
N ASP A 35 11.88 -1.39 -7.84
CA ASP A 35 10.84 -0.41 -7.62
C ASP A 35 11.38 0.99 -7.98
N THR A 36 10.53 1.84 -8.53
CA THR A 36 10.89 3.24 -8.72
C THR A 36 11.10 3.92 -7.36
N GLU A 37 11.97 4.93 -7.30
CA GLU A 37 12.18 5.71 -6.07
C GLU A 37 10.87 6.24 -5.49
N GLU A 38 9.95 6.65 -6.36
CA GLU A 38 8.60 7.10 -5.98
C GLU A 38 7.77 5.99 -5.33
N ALA A 39 7.80 4.77 -5.86
CA ALA A 39 7.06 3.64 -5.29
C ALA A 39 7.60 3.24 -3.91
N LEU A 40 8.93 3.28 -3.73
CA LEU A 40 9.59 3.05 -2.44
C LEU A 40 9.20 4.14 -1.43
N PHE A 41 9.21 5.40 -1.85
CA PHE A 41 8.82 6.53 -1.01
C PHE A 41 7.38 6.39 -0.49
N TRP A 42 6.41 6.17 -1.39
CA TRP A 42 5.01 6.05 -0.98
C TRP A 42 4.74 4.81 -0.15
N ASN A 43 5.48 3.72 -0.37
CA ASN A 43 5.43 2.53 0.48
C ASN A 43 5.89 2.84 1.91
N ALA A 44 7.02 3.51 2.06
CA ALA A 44 7.55 3.90 3.37
C ALA A 44 6.58 4.81 4.13
N VAL A 45 6.00 5.82 3.46
CA VAL A 45 4.99 6.71 4.06
C VAL A 45 3.73 5.94 4.49
N ALA A 46 3.26 4.99 3.67
CA ALA A 46 2.10 4.18 4.03
C ALA A 46 2.37 3.29 5.25
N LEU A 47 3.55 2.67 5.32
CA LEU A 47 3.94 1.84 6.47
C LEU A 47 4.08 2.65 7.75
N ASP A 48 4.67 3.85 7.69
CA ASP A 48 4.82 4.74 8.84
C ASP A 48 3.46 5.20 9.40
N ASN A 49 2.52 5.56 8.51
CA ASN A 49 1.16 5.93 8.91
C ASN A 49 0.38 4.75 9.49
N LEU A 50 0.54 3.55 8.91
CA LEU A 50 -0.07 2.34 9.47
C LEU A 50 0.51 2.03 10.85
N ALA A 51 1.82 2.16 11.03
CA ALA A 51 2.46 1.96 12.32
C ALA A 51 1.91 2.93 13.38
N HIS A 52 1.72 4.21 13.05
CA HIS A 52 1.10 5.19 13.95
C HIS A 52 -0.40 4.93 14.21
N ALA A 53 -1.15 4.48 13.21
CA ALA A 53 -2.58 4.22 13.38
C ALA A 53 -2.88 3.00 14.25
N TYR A 54 -1.94 2.04 14.31
CA TYR A 54 -2.06 0.81 15.08
C TYR A 54 -1.04 0.74 16.23
N SER A 55 -0.30 1.81 16.52
CA SER A 55 0.51 1.89 17.73
C SER A 55 -0.40 2.12 18.92
N ASP A 56 -0.08 1.48 20.05
CA ASP A 56 -0.75 1.75 21.33
C ASP A 56 -0.45 3.17 21.85
N ASP A 57 0.44 3.91 21.17
CA ASP A 57 0.67 5.33 21.35
C ASP A 57 -0.51 6.13 20.78
N GLU A 58 -1.67 6.06 21.45
CA GLU A 58 -2.74 7.03 21.19
C GLU A 58 -2.21 8.44 21.52
N PRO A 59 -2.33 9.41 20.61
CA PRO A 59 -2.01 10.79 20.96
C PRO A 59 -2.98 11.24 22.07
N ASP A 60 -2.42 11.68 23.21
CA ASP A 60 -3.17 12.35 24.27
C ASP A 60 -3.76 13.64 23.70
N TYR A 61 -4.98 13.54 23.15
CA TYR A 61 -5.71 14.71 22.72
C TYR A 61 -6.11 15.51 23.95
N ASP A 62 -5.51 16.69 24.10
CA ASP A 62 -5.99 17.68 25.05
C ASP A 62 -7.47 17.98 24.73
N VAL A 63 -8.29 18.16 25.77
CA VAL A 63 -9.71 18.55 25.66
C VAL A 63 -9.89 19.78 24.76
N HIS A 64 -8.88 20.65 24.66
CA HIS A 64 -8.87 21.81 23.77
C HIS A 64 -8.68 21.49 22.27
N MET A 65 -8.21 20.29 21.93
CA MET A 65 -8.06 19.80 20.55
C MET A 65 -9.33 19.12 20.01
N VAL A 66 -10.25 18.74 20.89
CA VAL A 66 -11.55 18.20 20.50
C VAL A 66 -12.45 19.36 20.06
N LYS A 67 -12.61 19.54 18.75
CA LYS A 67 -13.59 20.50 18.22
C LYS A 67 -15.00 20.07 18.63
N GLU A 68 -15.82 21.02 19.07
CA GLU A 68 -17.23 20.74 19.34
C GLU A 68 -17.91 20.13 18.10
N PRO A 69 -18.84 19.17 18.28
CA PRO A 69 -19.58 18.59 17.18
C PRO A 69 -20.24 19.68 16.33
N ASN A 70 -20.16 19.53 15.00
CA ASN A 70 -20.81 20.47 14.10
C ASN A 70 -22.33 20.44 14.32
N VAL A 71 -22.91 21.58 14.72
CA VAL A 71 -24.34 21.76 14.97
C VAL A 71 -25.24 21.47 13.76
N ASP A 72 -24.69 21.52 12.55
CA ASP A 72 -25.42 21.22 11.31
C ASP A 72 -25.49 19.72 11.02
N TYR A 73 -24.71 18.89 11.71
CA TYR A 73 -24.76 17.44 11.60
C TYR A 73 -25.97 16.92 12.40
N LYS A 74 -27.08 16.65 11.69
CA LYS A 74 -28.25 15.98 12.27
C LYS A 74 -28.04 14.46 12.21
N VAL A 75 -28.15 13.81 13.37
CA VAL A 75 -28.15 12.34 13.53
C VAL A 75 -29.43 11.74 12.93
#